data_AF-A0A0L0FQV6-F1
#
_entry.id   AF-A0A0L0FQV6-F1
#
_cell.length_a   1.000
_cell.length_b   1.000
_cell.length_c   1.000
_cell.angle_alpha   90.00
_cell.angle_beta   90.00
_cell.angle_gamma   90.00
#
_symmetry.space_group_name_H-M   'P 1'
#
loop_
_entity.id
_entity.type
_entity.pdbx_description
1 polymer ?
#
loop_
_entity_poly.entity_id
_entity_poly.type
_entity_poly.pdbx_seq_one_letter_code
_entity_poly.pdbx_strand_id
1 'polypeptide(L)'
;MVGLDVSAMLAKERDSQNSTLVQKDQEVELDLGYLMCYDSTPVDLKIAEKRNAQKEEYIRSLTRDNTQLLFNAIWELPTHAKEDVYLAKLPKGKFNLPREKVIPEEKPKTKWEQFAETKGIQKIKRSKMVIDETTQEYAPRYGYKRANDDTKDWLIE
;
A
#
# COMPACT_ATOMS: atom_id res chain seq x y z
N MET A 1 22.22 -32.14 36.98
CA MET A 1 21.81 -31.11 36.00
C MET A 1 20.68 -30.34 36.66
N VAL A 2 20.98 -29.18 37.28
CA VAL A 2 19.98 -28.37 37.99
C VAL A 2 19.12 -27.72 36.92
N GLY A 3 17.89 -28.22 36.74
CA GLY A 3 16.95 -27.62 35.80
C GLY A 3 16.59 -26.22 36.28
N LEU A 4 16.97 -25.19 35.51
CA LEU A 4 16.40 -23.86 35.70
C LEU A 4 14.89 -24.00 35.49
N ASP A 5 14.12 -23.62 36.50
CA ASP A 5 12.66 -23.57 36.40
C ASP A 5 12.25 -22.33 35.59
N VAL A 6 12.28 -22.50 34.26
CA VAL A 6 11.90 -21.47 33.27
C VAL A 6 10.48 -20.96 33.52
N SER A 7 9.60 -21.79 34.08
CA SER A 7 8.22 -21.42 34.37
C SER A 7 8.12 -20.39 35.51
N ALA A 8 8.93 -20.56 36.57
CA ALA A 8 9.00 -19.62 37.67
C ALA A 8 9.64 -18.27 37.26
N MET A 9 10.63 -18.29 36.35
CA MET A 9 11.21 -17.06 35.80
C MET A 9 10.19 -16.28 34.94
N LEU A 10 9.48 -16.97 34.05
CA LEU A 10 8.42 -16.36 33.22
C LEU A 10 7.28 -15.76 34.06
N ALA A 11 6.90 -16.41 35.17
CA ALA A 11 5.88 -15.89 36.07
C ALA A 11 6.33 -14.60 36.78
N LYS A 12 7.56 -14.59 37.31
CA LYS A 12 8.14 -13.42 37.96
C LYS A 12 8.32 -12.23 37.00
N GLU A 13 8.59 -12.52 35.73
CA GLU A 13 8.71 -11.51 34.68
C GLU A 13 7.34 -10.95 34.28
N ARG A 14 6.31 -11.80 34.18
CA ARG A 14 4.91 -11.35 33.98
C ARG A 14 4.41 -10.46 35.13
N ASP A 15 4.72 -10.81 36.37
CA ASP A 15 4.35 -10.01 37.54
C ASP A 15 5.07 -8.64 37.60
N SER A 16 6.21 -8.51 36.92
CA SER A 16 6.95 -7.25 36.81
C SER A 16 6.44 -6.33 35.69
N GLN A 17 5.65 -6.85 34.75
CA GLN A 17 5.13 -6.09 33.63
C GLN A 17 3.85 -5.34 34.02
N ASN A 18 3.74 -4.10 33.56
CA ASN A 18 2.52 -3.31 33.71
C ASN A 18 1.37 -3.94 32.90
N SER A 19 0.15 -3.86 33.43
CA SER A 19 -1.04 -4.35 32.73
C SER A 19 -1.20 -3.68 31.36
N THR A 20 -1.41 -4.50 30.33
CA THR A 20 -1.74 -4.06 28.96
C THR A 20 -3.24 -3.94 28.74
N LEU A 21 -4.06 -4.40 29.69
CA LEU A 21 -5.52 -4.30 29.65
C LEU A 21 -5.95 -2.89 30.06
N VAL A 22 -6.67 -2.24 29.15
CA VAL A 22 -7.27 -0.92 29.35
C VAL A 22 -8.78 -1.09 29.31
N GLN A 23 -9.45 -0.73 30.39
CA GLN A 23 -10.91 -0.70 30.47
C GLN A 23 -11.40 0.73 30.25
N LYS A 24 -12.35 0.89 29.33
CA LYS A 24 -13.04 2.15 29.06
C LYS A 24 -14.55 1.93 29.12
N ASP A 25 -15.27 2.97 29.54
CA ASP A 25 -16.73 2.94 29.59
C ASP A 25 -17.36 2.83 28.19
N GLN A 26 -16.69 3.40 27.18
CA GLN A 26 -17.11 3.35 25.79
C GLN A 26 -16.03 2.69 24.92
N GLU A 27 -16.45 1.86 23.97
CA GLU A 27 -15.55 1.23 23.01
C GLU A 27 -14.98 2.27 22.03
N VAL A 28 -13.69 2.14 21.73
CA VAL A 28 -12.98 2.99 20.76
C VAL A 28 -13.04 2.39 19.36
N GLU A 29 -13.19 3.23 18.34
CA GLU A 29 -13.16 2.78 16.95
C GLU A 29 -11.71 2.78 16.44
N LEU A 30 -11.23 1.62 15.97
CA LEU A 30 -9.88 1.46 15.45
C LEU A 30 -9.87 1.33 13.92
N ASP A 31 -9.01 2.15 13.30
CA ASP A 31 -8.62 2.03 11.90
C ASP A 31 -7.12 1.69 11.80
N LEU A 32 -6.84 0.38 11.80
CA LEU A 32 -5.48 -0.15 11.73
C LEU A 32 -4.81 0.14 10.38
N GLY A 33 -5.57 0.42 9.32
CA GLY A 33 -5.00 0.75 8.01
C GLY A 33 -4.34 2.13 8.00
N TYR A 34 -4.84 3.06 8.82
CA TYR A 34 -4.24 4.39 9.03
C TYR A 34 -3.58 4.55 10.41
N LEU A 35 -3.47 3.46 11.19
CA LEU A 35 -2.94 3.48 12.56
C LEU A 35 -3.64 4.52 13.44
N MET A 36 -4.97 4.61 13.32
CA MET A 36 -5.79 5.62 13.96
C MET A 36 -6.72 5.00 15.00
N CYS A 37 -6.88 5.69 16.14
CA CYS A 37 -7.84 5.38 17.19
C CYS A 37 -8.78 6.56 17.35
N TYR A 38 -10.08 6.32 17.18
CA TYR A 38 -11.14 7.30 17.38
C TYR A 38 -11.84 7.03 18.72
N ASP A 39 -11.62 7.93 19.66
CA ASP A 39 -12.21 7.91 20.99
C ASP A 39 -13.29 9.00 21.07
N SER A 40 -14.55 8.58 21.22
CA SER A 40 -15.70 9.49 21.30
C SER A 40 -16.06 9.88 22.74
N THR A 41 -15.26 9.45 23.72
CA THR A 41 -15.43 9.83 25.12
C THR A 41 -15.29 11.36 25.29
N PRO A 42 -16.24 12.03 25.96
CA PRO A 42 -16.14 13.46 26.23
C PRO A 42 -14.91 13.81 27.06
N VAL A 43 -14.22 14.88 26.67
CA VAL A 43 -13.06 15.41 27.41
C VAL A 43 -13.53 16.18 28.64
N ASP A 44 -12.87 16.00 29.79
CA ASP A 44 -13.16 16.80 30.99
C ASP A 44 -12.62 18.23 30.80
N LEU A 45 -13.53 19.13 30.42
CA LEU A 45 -13.24 20.53 30.17
C LEU A 45 -12.67 21.25 31.41
N LYS A 46 -13.06 20.86 32.63
CA LYS A 46 -12.56 21.50 33.85
C LYS A 46 -11.07 21.26 34.07
N ILE A 47 -10.56 20.13 33.58
CA ILE A 47 -9.13 19.79 33.61
C ILE A 47 -8.42 20.37 32.39
N ALA A 48 -9.06 20.31 31.22
CA ALA A 48 -8.49 20.79 29.96
C ALA A 48 -8.26 22.32 29.91
N GLU A 49 -9.07 23.11 30.63
CA GLU A 49 -8.93 24.57 30.72
C GLU A 49 -7.78 25.03 31.64
N LYS A 50 -7.24 24.12 32.48
CA LYS A 50 -6.12 24.45 33.37
C LYS A 50 -4.82 24.58 32.57
N ARG A 51 -3.99 25.58 32.89
CA ARG A 51 -2.64 25.75 32.32
C ARG A 51 -1.56 25.24 33.28
N ASN A 52 -1.67 24.00 33.73
CA ASN A 52 -0.75 23.42 34.72
C ASN A 52 -0.41 21.95 34.41
N ALA A 53 0.50 21.37 35.19
CA ALA A 53 0.95 19.98 35.05
C ALA A 53 -0.18 18.93 35.08
N GLN A 54 -1.32 19.26 35.69
CA GLN A 54 -2.48 18.37 35.75
C GLN A 54 -3.12 18.15 34.38
N LYS A 55 -3.09 19.17 33.51
CA LYS A 55 -3.58 19.05 32.13
C LYS A 55 -2.72 18.09 31.32
N GLU A 56 -1.40 18.25 31.38
CA GLU A 56 -0.46 17.40 30.64
C GLU A 56 -0.55 15.94 31.08
N GLU A 57 -0.68 15.69 32.39
CA GLU A 57 -0.85 14.35 32.91
C GLU A 57 -2.20 13.72 32.47
N TYR A 58 -3.26 14.51 32.41
CA TYR A 58 -4.56 14.06 31.91
C TYR A 58 -4.52 13.69 30.43
N ILE A 59 -3.93 14.55 29.58
CA ILE A 59 -3.78 14.25 28.15
C ILE A 59 -2.89 13.02 27.96
N ARG A 60 -1.76 12.96 28.68
CA ARG A 60 -0.83 11.84 28.60
C ARG A 60 -1.49 10.52 28.99
N SER A 61 -2.24 10.49 30.09
CA SER A 61 -2.94 9.27 30.54
C SER A 61 -3.98 8.82 29.51
N LEU A 62 -4.81 9.74 29.01
CA LEU A 62 -5.81 9.47 27.98
C LEU A 62 -5.17 8.93 26.68
N THR A 63 -4.11 9.58 26.20
CA THR A 63 -3.40 9.15 24.99
C THR A 63 -2.67 7.82 25.19
N ARG A 64 -2.12 7.57 26.39
CA ARG A 64 -1.47 6.29 26.73
C ARG A 64 -2.46 5.14 26.66
N ASP A 65 -3.66 5.32 27.22
CA ASP A 65 -4.74 4.33 27.16
C ASP A 65 -5.17 4.02 25.71
N ASN A 66 -5.40 5.05 24.90
CA ASN A 66 -5.76 4.90 23.48
C ASN A 66 -4.65 4.23 22.66
N THR A 67 -3.41 4.64 22.89
CA THR A 67 -2.24 4.04 22.22
C THR A 67 -2.09 2.57 22.59
N GLN A 68 -2.30 2.21 23.86
CA GLN A 68 -2.22 0.82 24.31
C GLN A 68 -3.26 -0.05 23.58
N LEU A 69 -4.51 0.40 23.47
CA LEU A 69 -5.56 -0.30 22.72
C LEU A 69 -5.21 -0.47 21.24
N LEU A 70 -4.65 0.57 20.62
CA LEU A 70 -4.18 0.51 19.23
C LEU A 70 -3.07 -0.53 19.05
N PHE A 71 -2.05 -0.54 19.91
CA PHE A 71 -0.95 -1.51 19.81
C PHE A 71 -1.38 -2.94 20.14
N ASN A 72 -2.29 -3.13 21.10
CA ASN A 72 -2.86 -4.45 21.36
C ASN A 72 -3.48 -5.03 20.07
N ALA A 73 -4.28 -4.23 19.36
CA ALA A 73 -4.88 -4.64 18.10
C ALA A 73 -3.85 -4.84 16.97
N ILE A 74 -2.77 -4.05 16.92
CA ILE A 74 -1.69 -4.23 15.94
C ILE A 74 -0.95 -5.55 16.18
N TRP A 75 -0.70 -5.93 17.44
CA TRP A 75 0.01 -7.16 17.77
C TRP A 75 -0.80 -8.43 17.50
N GLU A 76 -2.12 -8.32 17.38
CA GLU A 76 -3.00 -9.41 16.94
C GLU A 76 -2.98 -9.63 15.42
N LEU A 77 -2.40 -8.70 14.63
CA LEU A 77 -2.37 -8.82 13.18
C LEU A 77 -1.41 -9.93 12.69
N PRO A 78 -1.70 -10.54 11.53
CA PRO A 78 -0.78 -11.48 10.91
C PRO A 78 0.58 -10.85 10.63
N THR A 79 1.65 -11.49 11.12
CA THR A 79 3.04 -11.06 10.91
C THR A 79 3.76 -11.97 9.93
N HIS A 80 4.66 -11.39 9.14
CA HIS A 80 5.53 -12.11 8.22
C HIS A 80 6.99 -11.70 8.47
N ALA A 81 7.88 -12.68 8.55
CA ALA A 81 9.31 -12.44 8.61
C ALA A 81 9.87 -12.31 7.19
N LYS A 82 10.56 -11.21 6.90
CA LYS A 82 11.27 -10.99 5.64
C LYS A 82 12.62 -10.36 5.93
N GLU A 83 13.70 -10.94 5.42
CA GLU A 83 15.06 -10.38 5.54
C GLU A 83 15.42 -10.03 7.00
N ASP A 84 15.12 -10.96 7.93
CA ASP A 84 15.34 -10.81 9.39
C ASP A 84 14.52 -9.69 10.08
N VAL A 85 13.48 -9.17 9.42
CA VAL A 85 12.54 -8.18 9.99
C VAL A 85 11.12 -8.75 10.08
N TYR A 86 10.44 -8.53 11.21
CA TYR A 86 9.03 -8.86 11.39
C TYR A 86 8.14 -7.71 10.93
N LEU A 87 7.24 -7.99 9.99
CA LEU A 87 6.31 -7.02 9.41
C LEU A 87 4.87 -7.46 9.66
N ALA A 88 4.07 -6.57 10.26
CA ALA A 88 2.62 -6.79 10.40
C ALA A 88 1.90 -6.42 9.11
N LYS A 89 0.94 -7.25 8.68
CA LYS A 89 0.11 -6.98 7.50
C LYS A 89 -1.11 -6.14 7.89
N LEU A 90 -1.03 -4.84 7.62
CA LEU A 90 -2.13 -3.90 7.89
C LEU A 90 -3.32 -4.11 6.93
N PRO A 91 -4.56 -3.95 7.41
CA PRO A 91 -5.75 -3.94 6.56
C PRO A 91 -5.83 -2.65 5.73
N LYS A 92 -6.78 -2.60 4.79
CA LYS A 92 -7.10 -1.35 4.07
C LYS A 92 -7.71 -0.35 5.05
N GLY A 93 -7.30 0.92 4.96
CA GLY A 93 -7.88 2.01 5.73
C GLY A 93 -9.39 2.12 5.52
N LYS A 94 -10.12 2.38 6.60
CA LYS A 94 -11.59 2.55 6.62
C LYS A 94 -11.99 4.01 6.39
N PHE A 95 -11.15 4.96 6.82
CA PHE A 95 -11.45 6.38 6.69
C PHE A 95 -11.40 6.84 5.22
N ASN A 96 -12.51 7.37 4.72
CA ASN A 96 -12.60 7.82 3.32
C ASN A 96 -11.92 9.18 3.15
N LEU A 97 -10.70 9.18 2.64
CA LEU A 97 -9.98 10.40 2.28
C LEU A 97 -10.37 10.90 0.88
N PRO A 98 -10.54 12.22 0.68
CA PRO A 98 -10.75 12.77 -0.64
C PRO A 98 -9.50 12.56 -1.51
N ARG A 99 -9.72 12.25 -2.78
CA ARG A 99 -8.62 12.15 -3.74
C ARG A 99 -8.07 13.55 -4.04
N GLU A 100 -6.75 13.64 -4.16
CA GLU A 100 -6.09 14.86 -4.64
C GLU A 100 -6.44 15.17 -6.11
N LYS A 101 -6.50 14.12 -6.94
CA LYS A 101 -6.73 14.22 -8.39
C LYS A 101 -7.98 13.47 -8.81
N VAL A 102 -8.64 14.05 -9.81
CA VAL A 102 -9.79 13.44 -10.51
C VAL A 102 -9.40 12.06 -11.04
N ILE A 103 -10.38 11.18 -11.12
CA ILE A 103 -10.20 9.87 -11.76
C ILE A 103 -9.83 10.11 -13.22
N PRO A 104 -8.72 9.53 -13.73
CA PRO A 104 -8.38 9.65 -15.14
C PRO A 104 -9.57 9.20 -16.00
N GLU A 105 -10.06 10.10 -16.85
CA GLU A 105 -11.15 9.77 -17.78
C GLU A 105 -10.67 8.74 -18.80
N GLU A 106 -11.60 7.90 -19.26
CA GLU A 106 -11.32 6.97 -20.35
C GLU A 106 -10.93 7.76 -21.60
N LYS A 107 -9.83 7.35 -22.23
CA LYS A 107 -9.35 8.05 -23.42
C LYS A 107 -10.40 7.92 -24.53
N PRO A 108 -10.84 9.04 -25.15
CA PRO A 108 -11.77 8.97 -26.25
C PRO A 108 -11.14 8.17 -27.40
N LYS A 109 -11.94 7.30 -28.03
CA LYS A 109 -11.51 6.53 -29.20
C LYS A 109 -11.04 7.50 -30.29
N THR A 110 -9.85 7.26 -30.81
CA THR A 110 -9.32 8.00 -31.96
C THR A 110 -10.15 7.72 -33.21
N LYS A 111 -10.12 8.61 -34.20
CA LYS A 111 -10.82 8.40 -35.49
C LYS A 111 -10.45 7.06 -36.15
N TRP A 112 -9.18 6.65 -36.04
CA TRP A 112 -8.73 5.36 -36.56
C TRP A 112 -9.34 4.18 -35.81
N GLU A 113 -9.43 4.24 -34.48
CA GLU A 113 -10.04 3.18 -33.69
C GLU A 113 -11.54 3.04 -33.98
N GLN A 114 -12.25 4.16 -34.15
CA GLN A 114 -13.66 4.15 -34.57
C GLN A 114 -13.83 3.52 -35.96
N PHE A 115 -12.95 3.87 -36.90
CA PHE A 115 -12.96 3.28 -38.24
C PHE A 115 -12.62 1.78 -38.21
N ALA A 116 -11.60 1.40 -37.44
CA ALA A 116 -11.17 0.02 -37.30
C ALA A 116 -12.28 -0.85 -36.69
N GLU A 117 -12.97 -0.36 -35.67
CA GLU A 117 -14.12 -1.03 -35.07
C GLU A 117 -15.28 -1.18 -36.06
N THR A 118 -15.64 -0.11 -36.78
CA THR A 118 -16.70 -0.12 -37.80
C THR A 118 -16.39 -1.12 -38.93
N LYS A 119 -15.11 -1.27 -39.29
CA LYS A 119 -14.65 -2.17 -40.34
C LYS A 119 -14.25 -3.56 -39.84
N GLY A 120 -14.34 -3.83 -38.53
CA GLY A 120 -13.88 -5.10 -37.94
C GLY A 120 -12.37 -5.35 -38.07
N ILE A 121 -11.56 -4.31 -38.24
CA ILE A 121 -10.11 -4.41 -38.37
C ILE A 121 -9.51 -4.70 -37.00
N GLN A 122 -9.00 -5.91 -36.82
CA GLN A 122 -8.32 -6.30 -35.59
C GLN A 122 -6.84 -5.91 -35.62
N LYS A 123 -6.34 -5.39 -34.51
CA LYS A 123 -4.92 -5.04 -34.36
C LYS A 123 -4.09 -6.31 -34.16
N ILE A 124 -3.35 -6.72 -35.19
CA ILE A 124 -2.45 -7.88 -35.13
C ILE A 124 -1.05 -7.43 -34.71
N LYS A 125 -0.42 -8.18 -33.80
CA LYS A 125 1.00 -7.97 -33.45
C LYS A 125 1.88 -8.39 -34.62
N ARG A 126 2.62 -7.43 -35.18
CA ARG A 126 3.57 -7.67 -36.26
C ARG A 126 5.00 -7.86 -35.71
N SER A 127 5.77 -8.75 -36.33
CA SER A 127 7.18 -8.98 -35.97
C SER A 127 8.05 -7.76 -36.33
N LYS A 128 9.09 -7.53 -35.52
CA LYS A 128 10.09 -6.48 -35.77
C LYS A 128 11.00 -6.84 -36.95
N MET A 129 11.38 -8.10 -37.09
CA MET A 129 12.22 -8.62 -38.18
C MET A 129 11.34 -9.25 -39.26
N VAL A 130 11.71 -9.03 -40.52
CA VAL A 130 11.07 -9.57 -41.72
C VAL A 130 12.19 -10.05 -42.65
N ILE A 131 11.95 -11.11 -43.40
CA ILE A 131 12.90 -11.58 -44.41
C ILE A 131 12.84 -10.60 -45.58
N ASP A 132 14.00 -10.09 -45.99
CA ASP A 132 14.16 -9.26 -47.16
C ASP A 132 14.23 -10.15 -48.41
N GLU A 133 13.38 -9.93 -49.40
CA GLU A 133 13.24 -10.85 -50.54
C GLU A 133 14.47 -10.81 -51.46
N THR A 134 15.14 -9.66 -51.54
CA THR A 134 16.34 -9.43 -52.36
C THR A 134 17.60 -10.02 -51.76
N THR A 135 17.82 -9.82 -50.46
CA THR A 135 19.04 -10.29 -49.76
C THR A 135 18.86 -11.65 -49.09
N GLN A 136 17.62 -12.15 -48.96
CA GLN A 136 17.24 -13.34 -48.20
C GLN A 136 17.67 -13.32 -46.73
N GLU A 137 17.99 -12.13 -46.19
CA GLU A 137 18.40 -11.93 -44.80
C GLU A 137 17.25 -11.41 -43.94
N TYR A 138 17.32 -11.66 -42.63
CA TYR A 138 16.40 -11.04 -41.68
C TYR A 138 16.80 -9.57 -41.47
N ALA A 139 15.96 -8.66 -41.93
CA ALA A 139 16.12 -7.24 -41.74
C ALA A 139 14.97 -6.63 -40.90
N PRO A 140 15.19 -5.51 -40.20
CA PRO A 140 14.12 -4.83 -39.48
C PRO A 140 13.03 -4.33 -40.45
N ARG A 141 11.77 -4.37 -40.02
CA ARG A 141 10.63 -3.88 -40.80
C ARG A 141 10.65 -2.36 -41.02
N TYR A 142 11.27 -1.62 -40.11
CA TYR A 142 11.37 -0.16 -40.14
C TYR A 142 12.69 0.28 -39.49
N GLY A 143 13.20 1.45 -39.89
CA GLY A 143 14.45 2.01 -39.37
C GLY A 143 15.67 1.73 -40.25
N TYR A 144 16.85 1.77 -39.64
CA TYR A 144 18.14 1.60 -40.34
C TYR A 144 18.29 0.18 -40.90
N LYS A 145 18.73 0.07 -42.17
CA LYS A 145 18.85 -1.19 -42.92
C LYS A 145 17.55 -2.01 -42.93
N ARG A 146 16.41 -1.36 -43.18
CA ARG A 146 15.12 -2.03 -43.26
C ARG A 146 15.04 -3.00 -44.45
N ALA A 147 14.22 -4.03 -44.33
CA ALA A 147 13.82 -4.87 -45.47
C ALA A 147 13.13 -4.01 -46.54
N ASN A 148 13.31 -4.34 -47.83
CA ASN A 148 12.79 -3.61 -48.99
C ASN A 148 13.12 -2.10 -48.94
N ASP A 149 14.42 -1.76 -49.01
CA ASP A 149 14.89 -0.38 -48.99
C ASP A 149 15.07 0.20 -50.41
N ASP A 150 14.00 0.79 -50.94
CA ASP A 150 13.92 1.40 -52.29
C ASP A 150 14.94 2.54 -52.55
N THR A 151 15.67 2.99 -51.53
CA THR A 151 16.67 4.07 -51.68
C THR A 151 18.02 3.62 -52.19
N LYS A 152 18.28 2.30 -52.23
CA LYS A 152 19.55 1.72 -52.67
C LYS A 152 19.50 1.12 -54.07
N ASP A 153 18.35 1.23 -54.73
CA ASP A 153 18.21 0.77 -56.10
C ASP A 153 19.01 1.68 -57.04
N TRP A 154 19.90 1.07 -57.81
CA TRP A 154 20.77 1.77 -58.75
C TRP A 154 20.05 2.17 -60.04
N LEU A 155 18.84 1.66 -60.26
CA LEU A 155 17.95 1.97 -61.37
C LEU A 155 16.50 2.03 -60.86
N ILE A 156 15.82 3.13 -61.12
CA ILE A 156 14.39 3.33 -60.85
C ILE A 156 13.74 3.54 -62.21
N GLU A 157 12.80 2.67 -62.61
CA GLU A 157 12.03 2.76 -63.85
C GLU A 157 10.76 3.59 -63.67
#